data_AF-A0A838TF20-F1
#
_entry.id   AF-A0A838TF20-F1
#
_cell.length_a   1.000
_cell.length_b   1.000
_cell.length_c   1.000
_cell.angle_alpha   90.00
_cell.angle_beta   90.00
_cell.angle_gamma   90.00
#
_symmetry.space_group_name_H-M   'P 1'
#
loop_
_entity.id
_entity.type
_entity.pdbx_description
1 polymer ?
#
loop_
_entity_poly.entity_id
_entity_poly.type
_entity_poly.pdbx_seq_one_letter_code
_entity_poly.pdbx_strand_id
1 'polypeptide(L)'
;MKKDEPPLRSPPQRAIAAAATGEIARQAANLWSAQSADPQPVRAVQNYVFSIAHEGAPAILRLTHESHRRQEEVEAELRWVLDLKERGIPVAVPFRSRRDRLTEMVESGHGQFVVSCFEYLTGPEPNPQNPALWNDRMFEQLGALTARLHQLPTRRPGRRPRCLAAAGARKASRQISTFTCRSVKNVCTTPSIACSDNSMPCRVPAMPTA
;
A
#
# COMPACT_ATOMS: atom_id res chain seq x y z
N MET A 1 -37.02 -12.64 -17.06
CA MET A 1 -37.37 -12.79 -15.62
C MET A 1 -36.11 -13.16 -14.85
N LYS A 2 -35.32 -12.18 -14.42
CA LYS A 2 -34.33 -12.38 -13.34
C LYS A 2 -35.03 -11.85 -12.09
N LYS A 3 -35.35 -12.74 -11.15
CA LYS A 3 -35.89 -12.32 -9.86
C LYS A 3 -34.81 -11.49 -9.18
N ASP A 4 -35.17 -10.27 -8.79
CA ASP A 4 -34.38 -9.44 -7.89
C ASP A 4 -34.04 -10.26 -6.65
N GLU A 5 -32.75 -10.57 -6.50
CA GLU A 5 -32.23 -11.12 -5.27
C GLU A 5 -32.31 -10.01 -4.22
N PRO A 6 -33.10 -10.18 -3.15
CA PRO A 6 -33.27 -9.14 -2.15
C PRO A 6 -31.90 -8.85 -1.51
N PRO A 7 -31.58 -7.58 -1.20
CA PRO A 7 -30.32 -7.26 -0.54
C PRO A 7 -30.24 -8.07 0.76
N LEU A 8 -29.20 -8.89 0.88
CA LEU A 8 -28.86 -9.59 2.12
C LEU A 8 -28.92 -8.56 3.25
N ARG A 9 -29.91 -8.70 4.14
CA ARG A 9 -30.01 -7.82 5.31
C ARG A 9 -28.74 -8.03 6.11
N SER A 10 -27.85 -7.04 6.09
CA SER A 10 -26.62 -7.07 6.86
C SER A 10 -26.96 -7.37 8.32
N PRO A 11 -26.25 -8.31 8.97
CA PRO A 11 -26.57 -8.72 10.32
C PRO A 11 -26.51 -7.51 11.27
N PRO A 12 -27.32 -7.50 12.34
CA PRO A 12 -27.30 -6.42 13.32
C PRO A 12 -25.89 -6.29 13.92
N GLN A 13 -25.41 -5.07 14.14
CA GLN A 13 -24.04 -4.80 14.62
C GLN A 13 -23.66 -5.56 15.90
N ARG A 14 -24.64 -5.82 16.79
CA ARG A 14 -24.43 -6.63 18.00
C ARG A 14 -24.05 -8.09 17.68
N ALA A 15 -24.61 -8.67 16.62
CA ALA A 15 -24.27 -10.02 16.17
C ALA A 15 -22.88 -10.08 15.52
N ILE A 16 -22.51 -9.06 14.74
CA ILE A 16 -21.16 -8.91 14.17
C ILE A 16 -20.12 -8.81 15.30
N ALA A 17 -20.44 -8.06 16.36
CA ALA A 17 -19.56 -7.94 17.54
C ALA A 17 -19.39 -9.24 18.30
N ALA A 18 -20.46 -10.03 18.45
CA ALA A 18 -20.36 -11.35 19.04
C ALA A 18 -19.53 -12.31 18.17
N ALA A 19 -19.62 -12.18 16.84
CA ALA A 19 -18.90 -13.00 15.87
C ALA A 19 -17.39 -12.70 15.83
N ALA A 20 -16.98 -11.48 16.18
CA ALA A 20 -15.57 -11.08 16.32
C ALA A 20 -14.95 -11.63 17.62
N THR A 21 -15.06 -12.94 17.81
CA THR A 21 -14.54 -13.66 18.97
C THR A 21 -13.02 -13.81 18.90
N GLY A 22 -12.36 -14.07 20.03
CA GLY A 22 -10.93 -14.38 20.10
C GLY A 22 -10.50 -15.56 19.20
N GLU A 23 -11.42 -16.47 18.87
CA GLU A 23 -11.16 -17.55 17.91
C GLU A 23 -10.91 -17.04 16.49
N ILE A 24 -11.77 -16.15 15.99
CA ILE A 24 -11.58 -15.51 14.68
C ILE A 24 -10.30 -14.67 14.66
N ALA A 25 -10.00 -13.98 15.77
CA ALA A 25 -8.75 -13.25 15.91
C ALA A 25 -7.52 -14.18 15.85
N ARG A 26 -7.58 -15.37 16.46
CA ARG A 26 -6.49 -16.36 16.42
C ARG A 26 -6.30 -16.94 15.03
N GLN A 27 -7.39 -17.29 14.34
CA GLN A 27 -7.36 -17.73 12.95
C GLN A 27 -6.75 -16.65 12.04
N ALA A 28 -7.19 -15.41 12.22
CA ALA A 28 -6.66 -14.25 11.51
C ALA A 28 -5.17 -14.04 11.79
N ALA A 29 -4.73 -14.15 13.04
CA ALA A 29 -3.32 -14.00 13.43
C ALA A 29 -2.40 -15.05 12.75
N ASN A 30 -2.87 -16.29 12.59
CA ASN A 30 -2.13 -17.35 11.91
C ASN A 30 -1.81 -17.04 10.43
N LEU A 31 -2.64 -16.21 9.78
CA LEU A 31 -2.43 -15.79 8.38
C LEU A 31 -1.22 -14.86 8.23
N TRP A 32 -0.77 -14.23 9.31
CA TRP A 32 0.44 -13.39 9.38
C TRP A 32 1.57 -14.06 10.18
N SER A 33 1.57 -15.39 10.35
CA SER A 33 2.61 -16.10 11.14
C SER A 33 2.78 -15.53 12.56
N ALA A 34 1.71 -15.00 13.17
CA ALA A 34 1.80 -14.47 14.51
C ALA A 34 2.19 -15.58 15.49
N GLN A 35 3.16 -15.29 16.35
CA GLN A 35 3.64 -16.25 17.35
C GLN A 35 2.80 -16.21 18.63
N SER A 36 1.93 -15.20 18.78
CA SER A 36 1.03 -15.10 19.94
C SER A 36 -0.14 -16.08 19.80
N ALA A 37 -0.25 -16.98 20.77
CA ALA A 37 -1.40 -17.86 20.92
C ALA A 37 -2.68 -17.12 21.33
N ASP A 38 -2.57 -15.87 21.82
CA ASP A 38 -3.71 -15.11 22.36
C ASP A 38 -3.69 -13.61 21.95
N PRO A 39 -4.41 -13.24 20.87
CA PRO A 39 -4.58 -11.85 20.45
C PRO A 39 -5.32 -11.02 21.50
N GLN A 40 -4.72 -9.90 21.94
CA GLN A 40 -5.32 -9.05 22.98
C GLN A 40 -6.22 -7.98 22.37
N PRO A 41 -7.50 -7.86 22.78
CA PRO A 41 -8.39 -6.85 22.23
C PRO A 41 -7.95 -5.43 22.67
N VAL A 42 -7.77 -4.54 21.70
CA VAL A 42 -7.40 -3.13 21.93
C VAL A 42 -8.61 -2.23 21.79
N ARG A 43 -9.44 -2.45 20.75
CA ARG A 43 -10.59 -1.60 20.45
C ARG A 43 -11.65 -2.38 19.66
N ALA A 44 -12.93 -2.12 19.93
CA ALA A 44 -14.06 -2.79 19.26
C ALA A 44 -15.22 -1.81 19.04
N VAL A 45 -15.05 -0.86 18.09
CA VAL A 45 -16.11 0.11 17.74
C VAL A 45 -16.60 -0.12 16.32
N GLN A 46 -15.87 0.36 15.31
CA GLN A 46 -16.17 0.11 13.89
C GLN A 46 -15.36 -1.07 13.32
N ASN A 47 -14.14 -1.23 13.81
CA ASN A 47 -13.27 -2.36 13.52
C ASN A 47 -12.93 -3.05 14.84
N TYR A 48 -12.70 -4.36 14.78
CA TYR A 48 -12.17 -5.13 15.89
C TYR A 48 -10.66 -5.17 15.77
N VAL A 49 -9.99 -4.55 16.72
CA VAL A 49 -8.55 -4.34 16.70
C VAL A 49 -7.93 -5.16 17.82
N PHE A 50 -6.96 -5.98 17.46
CA PHE A 50 -6.22 -6.84 18.38
C PHE A 50 -4.73 -6.55 18.29
N SER A 51 -4.04 -6.66 19.42
CA SER A 51 -2.59 -6.66 19.48
C SER A 51 -2.09 -8.11 19.35
N ILE A 52 -1.10 -8.32 18.49
CA ILE A 52 -0.46 -9.62 18.25
C ILE A 52 1.06 -9.46 18.27
N ALA A 53 1.78 -10.58 18.40
CA ALA A 53 3.23 -10.63 18.20
C ALA A 53 3.52 -11.19 16.80
N HIS A 54 4.20 -10.40 15.98
CA HIS A 54 4.63 -10.76 14.62
C HIS A 54 6.15 -10.64 14.56
N GLU A 55 6.84 -11.75 14.25
CA GLU A 55 8.31 -11.81 14.17
C GLU A 55 9.03 -11.26 15.44
N GLY A 56 8.45 -11.51 16.62
CA GLY A 56 8.98 -11.02 17.90
C GLY A 56 8.71 -9.54 18.21
N ALA A 57 8.02 -8.81 17.33
CA ALA A 57 7.61 -7.42 17.54
C ALA A 57 6.09 -7.28 17.72
N PRO A 58 5.60 -6.27 18.46
CA PRO A 58 4.18 -5.99 18.54
C PRO A 58 3.64 -5.54 17.17
N ALA A 59 2.46 -6.01 16.83
CA ALA A 59 1.74 -5.65 15.62
C ALA A 59 0.23 -5.52 15.92
N ILE A 60 -0.47 -4.81 15.05
CA ILE A 60 -1.91 -4.54 15.19
C ILE A 60 -2.68 -5.28 14.10
N LEU A 61 -3.57 -6.16 14.52
CA LEU A 61 -4.49 -6.90 13.67
C LEU A 61 -5.84 -6.18 13.62
N ARG A 62 -6.31 -5.82 12.44
CA ARG A 62 -7.58 -5.12 12.21
C ARG A 62 -8.53 -6.03 11.44
N LEU A 63 -9.68 -6.31 12.04
CA LEU A 63 -10.79 -7.05 11.43
C LEU A 63 -11.93 -6.08 11.12
N THR A 64 -12.33 -6.06 9.86
CA THR A 64 -13.43 -5.25 9.34
C THR A 64 -14.47 -6.17 8.71
N HIS A 65 -15.73 -6.06 9.13
CA HIS A 65 -16.80 -6.87 8.55
C HIS A 65 -17.14 -6.42 7.12
N GLU A 66 -17.41 -7.37 6.23
CA GLU A 66 -17.69 -7.11 4.81
C GLU A 66 -18.88 -6.17 4.57
N SER A 67 -19.85 -6.14 5.49
CA SER A 67 -21.01 -5.24 5.40
C SER A 67 -20.66 -3.76 5.55
N HIS A 68 -19.48 -3.45 6.12
CA HIS A 68 -19.01 -2.07 6.27
C HIS A 68 -18.05 -1.68 5.15
N ARG A 69 -17.15 -2.59 4.77
CA ARG A 69 -16.14 -2.37 3.72
C ARG A 69 -15.88 -3.66 2.97
N ARG A 70 -15.85 -3.59 1.65
CA ARG A 70 -15.45 -4.71 0.80
C ARG A 70 -13.93 -4.87 0.81
N GLN A 71 -13.46 -6.08 0.52
CA GLN A 71 -12.03 -6.38 0.50
C GLN A 71 -11.25 -5.44 -0.44
N GLU A 72 -11.81 -5.15 -1.62
CA GLU A 72 -11.23 -4.26 -2.64
C GLU A 72 -11.03 -2.83 -2.13
N GLU A 73 -11.98 -2.32 -1.34
CA GLU A 73 -11.92 -0.98 -0.76
C GLU A 73 -10.82 -0.91 0.31
N VAL A 74 -10.74 -1.93 1.17
CA VAL A 74 -9.68 -2.04 2.18
C VAL A 74 -8.32 -2.17 1.50
N GLU A 75 -8.20 -2.99 0.45
CA GLU A 75 -6.94 -3.16 -0.27
C GLU A 75 -6.51 -1.85 -0.97
N ALA A 76 -7.44 -1.08 -1.52
CA ALA A 76 -7.16 0.23 -2.09
C ALA A 76 -6.65 1.23 -1.03
N GLU A 77 -7.23 1.22 0.17
CA GLU A 77 -6.73 2.00 1.33
C GLU A 77 -5.30 1.61 1.68
N LEU A 78 -5.00 0.32 1.82
CA LEU A 78 -3.66 -0.16 2.18
C LEU A 78 -2.62 0.18 1.11
N ARG A 79 -2.97 0.08 -0.17
CA ARG A 79 -2.10 0.51 -1.28
C ARG A 79 -1.80 2.01 -1.19
N TRP A 80 -2.78 2.83 -0.82
CA TRP A 80 -2.57 4.26 -0.62
C TRP A 80 -1.65 4.54 0.56
N VAL A 81 -1.79 3.82 1.68
CA VAL A 81 -0.86 3.92 2.82
C VAL A 81 0.57 3.61 2.42
N LEU A 82 0.79 2.57 1.61
CA LEU A 82 2.13 2.25 1.09
C LEU A 82 2.69 3.36 0.18
N ASP A 83 1.88 3.94 -0.71
CA ASP A 83 2.29 5.10 -1.53
C ASP A 83 2.64 6.33 -0.65
N LEU A 84 1.92 6.54 0.46
CA LEU A 84 2.26 7.60 1.42
C LEU A 84 3.61 7.34 2.11
N LYS A 85 3.89 6.10 2.48
CA LYS A 85 5.17 5.69 3.07
C LYS A 85 6.33 5.94 2.10
N GLU A 86 6.17 5.55 0.83
CA GLU A 86 7.17 5.79 -0.23
C GLU A 86 7.47 7.28 -0.44
N ARG A 87 6.48 8.15 -0.19
CA ARG A 87 6.61 9.61 -0.26
C ARG A 87 7.13 10.26 1.02
N GLY A 88 7.55 9.45 2.00
CA GLY A 88 8.12 9.93 3.26
C GLY A 88 7.10 10.54 4.23
N ILE A 89 5.82 10.20 4.11
CA ILE A 89 4.82 10.50 5.14
C ILE A 89 4.93 9.42 6.23
N PRO A 90 5.05 9.81 7.52
CA PRO A 90 5.01 8.84 8.62
C PRO A 90 3.61 8.25 8.72
N VAL A 91 3.50 6.94 8.47
CA VAL A 91 2.26 6.17 8.52
C VAL A 91 2.56 4.80 9.10
N ALA A 92 1.57 4.16 9.72
CA ALA A 92 1.65 2.75 10.11
C ALA A 92 1.65 1.86 8.87
N VAL A 93 2.78 1.21 8.60
CA VAL A 93 2.96 0.32 7.46
C VAL A 93 2.17 -0.98 7.65
N PRO A 94 1.34 -1.39 6.67
CA PRO A 94 0.69 -2.69 6.70
C PRO A 94 1.67 -3.83 6.41
N PHE A 95 1.59 -4.91 7.18
CA PHE A 95 2.31 -6.15 6.93
C PHE A 95 1.57 -7.03 5.92
N ARG A 96 2.35 -7.75 5.11
CA ARG A 96 1.82 -8.73 4.17
C ARG A 96 1.58 -10.07 4.86
N SER A 97 0.53 -10.77 4.44
CA SER A 97 0.21 -12.11 4.91
C SER A 97 1.25 -13.13 4.42
N ARG A 98 1.18 -14.36 4.93
CA ARG A 98 1.98 -15.50 4.46
C ARG A 98 1.81 -15.81 2.97
N ARG A 99 0.73 -15.32 2.35
CA ARG A 99 0.44 -15.49 0.93
C ARG A 99 0.79 -14.23 0.11
N ASP A 100 1.60 -13.34 0.68
CA ASP A 100 2.04 -12.08 0.09
C ASP A 100 0.87 -11.13 -0.26
N ARG A 101 -0.20 -11.15 0.54
CA ARG A 101 -1.38 -10.29 0.35
C ARG A 101 -1.46 -9.21 1.43
N LEU A 102 -1.99 -8.04 1.08
CA LEU A 102 -2.25 -6.96 2.03
C LEU A 102 -3.51 -7.21 2.87
N THR A 103 -4.47 -7.94 2.30
CA THR A 103 -5.70 -8.32 2.98
C THR A 103 -5.94 -9.82 2.84
N GLU A 104 -6.56 -10.39 3.87
CA GLU A 104 -7.10 -11.74 3.84
C GLU A 104 -8.56 -11.71 4.28
N MET A 105 -9.29 -12.81 4.05
CA MET A 105 -10.66 -12.95 4.53
C MET A 105 -10.76 -14.15 5.46
N VAL A 106 -11.52 -13.98 6.54
CA VAL A 106 -11.86 -15.04 7.49
C VAL A 106 -13.37 -15.12 7.60
N GLU A 107 -13.91 -16.32 7.45
CA GLU A 107 -15.35 -16.57 7.57
C GLU A 107 -15.73 -16.74 9.05
N SER A 108 -16.91 -16.22 9.41
CA SER A 108 -17.56 -16.50 10.68
C SER A 108 -19.00 -16.95 10.44
N GLY A 109 -19.65 -17.48 11.48
CA GLY A 109 -21.07 -17.85 11.41
C GLY A 109 -22.02 -16.68 11.09
N HIS A 110 -21.53 -15.43 11.08
CA HIS A 110 -22.32 -14.23 10.81
C HIS A 110 -21.81 -13.40 9.62
N GLY A 111 -20.95 -13.96 8.78
CA GLY A 111 -20.40 -13.27 7.58
C GLY A 111 -18.88 -13.29 7.53
N GLN A 112 -18.32 -12.60 6.54
CA GLN A 112 -16.88 -12.52 6.29
C GLN A 112 -16.24 -11.27 6.92
N PHE A 113 -15.03 -11.47 7.45
CA PHE A 113 -14.18 -10.41 7.95
C PHE A 113 -12.98 -10.22 7.04
N VAL A 114 -12.79 -8.99 6.56
CA VAL A 114 -11.57 -8.56 5.91
C VAL A 114 -10.54 -8.26 6.99
N VAL A 115 -9.40 -8.93 6.92
CA VAL A 115 -8.31 -8.84 7.89
C VAL A 115 -7.14 -8.10 7.26
N SER A 116 -6.53 -7.23 8.05
CA SER A 116 -5.29 -6.53 7.73
C SER A 116 -4.39 -6.46 8.97
N CYS A 117 -3.08 -6.46 8.78
CA CYS A 117 -2.10 -6.37 9.87
C CYS A 117 -1.22 -5.14 9.65
N PHE A 118 -0.88 -4.45 10.73
CA PHE A 118 -0.10 -3.21 10.72
C PHE A 118 1.05 -3.27 11.73
N GLU A 119 2.10 -2.50 11.46
CA GLU A 119 3.12 -2.23 12.47
C GLU A 119 2.52 -1.54 13.69
N TYR A 120 3.08 -1.85 14.86
CA TYR A 120 2.73 -1.14 16.08
C TYR A 120 3.49 0.19 16.13
N LEU A 121 2.76 1.30 16.25
CA LEU A 121 3.37 2.62 16.40
C LEU A 121 3.81 2.84 17.84
N THR A 122 5.12 3.04 18.04
CA THR A 122 5.68 3.41 19.33
C THR A 122 5.57 4.91 19.55
N GLY A 123 5.12 5.32 20.73
CA GLY A 123 5.06 6.72 21.12
C GLY A 123 3.89 6.98 22.05
N PRO A 124 3.90 8.12 22.76
CA PRO A 124 2.78 8.46 23.63
C PRO A 124 1.57 8.90 22.80
N GLU A 125 0.39 8.41 23.17
CA GLU A 125 -0.87 8.91 22.60
C GLU A 125 -1.08 10.37 23.03
N PRO A 126 -1.48 11.28 22.12
CA PRO A 126 -1.84 12.64 22.49
C PRO A 126 -2.98 12.64 23.51
N ASN A 127 -2.75 13.25 24.67
CA ASN A 127 -3.69 13.23 25.78
C ASN A 127 -3.98 14.67 26.23
N PRO A 128 -5.23 15.15 26.16
CA PRO A 128 -5.62 16.49 26.62
C PRO A 128 -5.26 16.81 28.07
N GLN A 129 -5.16 15.79 28.94
CA GLN A 129 -4.74 15.95 30.33
C GLN A 129 -3.22 16.08 30.50
N ASN A 130 -2.43 15.93 29.44
CA ASN A 130 -0.97 16.07 29.48
C ASN A 130 -0.52 17.26 28.60
N PRO A 131 -0.33 18.46 29.18
CA PRO A 131 0.09 19.65 28.44
C PRO A 131 1.45 19.50 27.72
N ALA A 132 2.31 18.57 28.16
CA ALA A 132 3.59 18.32 27.48
C ALA A 132 3.40 17.66 26.10
N LEU A 133 2.30 16.93 25.90
CA LEU A 133 1.94 16.29 24.63
C LEU A 133 0.82 17.04 23.89
N TRP A 134 -0.02 17.76 24.63
CA TRP A 134 -1.18 18.49 24.12
C TRP A 134 -0.93 20.00 24.23
N ASN A 135 -0.23 20.54 23.24
CA ASN A 135 0.18 21.95 23.17
C ASN A 135 0.19 22.46 21.73
N ASP A 136 0.39 23.77 21.57
CA ASP A 136 0.36 24.47 20.29
C ASP A 136 1.31 23.85 19.25
N ARG A 137 2.51 23.45 19.67
CA ARG A 137 3.48 22.79 18.78
C ARG A 137 2.94 21.49 18.18
N MET A 138 2.22 20.68 18.97
CA MET A 138 1.60 19.45 18.47
C MET A 138 0.52 19.76 17.42
N PHE A 139 -0.30 20.81 17.64
CA PHE A 139 -1.31 21.22 16.67
C PHE A 139 -0.71 21.80 15.38
N GLU A 140 0.36 22.59 15.49
CA GLU A 140 1.12 23.06 14.33
C GLU A 140 1.69 21.90 13.50
N GLN A 141 2.27 20.90 14.17
CA GLN A 141 2.78 19.69 13.52
C GLN A 141 1.67 18.89 12.83
N LEU A 142 0.50 18.76 13.47
CA LEU A 142 -0.67 18.11 12.88
C LEU A 142 -1.15 18.88 11.64
N GLY A 143 -1.23 20.21 11.70
CA GLY A 143 -1.60 21.06 10.59
C GLY A 143 -0.63 20.94 9.41
N ALA A 144 0.68 20.99 9.69
CA ALA A 144 1.73 20.82 8.68
C ALA A 144 1.68 19.42 8.03
N LEU A 145 1.48 18.36 8.82
CA LEU A 145 1.33 17.00 8.30
C LEU A 145 0.09 16.86 7.42
N THR A 146 -1.03 17.44 7.84
CA THR A 146 -2.29 17.45 7.08
C THR A 146 -2.14 18.21 5.76
N ALA A 147 -1.47 19.36 5.78
CA ALA A 147 -1.17 20.12 4.57
C ALA A 147 -0.29 19.31 3.60
N ARG A 148 0.75 18.64 4.11
CA ARG A 148 1.58 17.72 3.31
C ARG A 148 0.74 16.62 2.68
N LEU A 149 -0.16 15.99 3.45
CA LEU A 149 -1.05 14.94 2.95
C LEU A 149 -1.94 15.45 1.79
N HIS A 150 -2.53 16.64 1.92
CA HIS A 150 -3.38 17.23 0.88
C HIS A 150 -2.63 17.66 -0.39
N GLN A 151 -1.36 18.04 -0.26
CA GLN A 151 -0.53 18.44 -1.40
C GLN A 151 -0.08 17.24 -2.24
N LEU A 152 -0.14 16.01 -1.71
CA LEU A 152 0.23 14.82 -2.46
C LEU A 152 -0.84 14.50 -3.51
N PRO A 153 -0.45 14.40 -4.80
CA PRO A 153 -1.38 13.98 -5.83
C PRO A 153 -1.82 12.54 -5.58
N THR A 154 -3.13 12.31 -5.46
CA THR A 154 -3.70 10.98 -5.34
C THR A 154 -3.39 10.17 -6.59
N ARG A 155 -2.54 9.15 -6.47
CA ARG A 155 -2.33 8.15 -7.53
C ARG A 155 -3.53 7.20 -7.51
N ARG A 156 -4.54 7.50 -8.33
CA ARG A 156 -5.64 6.57 -8.54
C ARG A 156 -5.23 5.52 -9.59
N PRO A 157 -5.38 4.22 -9.33
CA PRO A 157 -5.24 3.21 -10.37
C PRO A 157 -6.22 3.54 -11.51
N GLY A 158 -5.71 3.62 -12.75
CA GLY A 158 -6.50 3.91 -13.94
C GLY A 158 -6.43 5.35 -14.48
N ARG A 159 -5.82 6.31 -13.76
CA ARG A 159 -5.52 7.61 -14.36
C ARG A 159 -4.18 7.50 -15.10
N ARG A 160 -4.22 7.38 -16.44
CA ARG A 160 -3.02 7.45 -17.28
C ARG A 160 -2.25 8.72 -16.89
N PRO A 161 -0.91 8.68 -16.78
CA PRO A 161 -0.15 9.92 -16.60
C PRO A 161 -0.59 10.87 -17.70
N ARG A 162 -1.08 12.05 -17.30
CA ARG A 162 -1.37 13.13 -18.25
C ARG A 162 -0.07 13.28 -19.00
N CYS A 163 -0.11 13.03 -20.32
CA CYS A 163 1.08 13.17 -21.16
C CYS A 163 1.70 14.50 -20.80
N LEU A 164 2.88 14.49 -20.19
CA LEU A 164 3.68 15.70 -20.08
C LEU A 164 3.95 16.05 -21.53
N ALA A 165 3.14 16.96 -22.07
CA ALA A 165 3.42 17.58 -23.34
C ALA A 165 4.81 18.16 -23.19
N ALA A 166 5.78 17.55 -23.86
CA ALA A 166 7.11 18.10 -24.01
C ALA A 166 6.92 19.52 -24.56
N ALA A 167 7.13 20.50 -23.70
CA ALA A 167 7.20 21.90 -24.09
C ALA A 167 8.45 22.04 -24.96
N GLY A 168 8.29 21.97 -26.28
CA GLY A 168 9.43 22.01 -27.17
C GLY A 168 9.15 21.61 -28.61
N ALA A 169 8.12 22.17 -29.25
CA ALA A 169 8.00 22.11 -30.71
C ALA A 169 7.88 23.53 -31.27
N ARG A 170 9.03 24.07 -31.68
CA ARG A 170 9.12 25.29 -32.49
C ARG A 170 8.33 25.04 -33.77
N LYS A 171 7.41 25.94 -34.12
CA LYS A 171 6.72 25.92 -35.41
C LYS A 171 7.75 26.19 -36.50
N ALA A 172 8.17 25.14 -37.23
CA ALA A 172 8.77 25.31 -38.55
C ALA A 172 7.61 25.37 -39.56
N SER A 173 7.50 26.53 -40.19
CA SER A 173 6.52 26.89 -41.20
C SER A 173 6.50 25.89 -42.35
N ARG A 174 5.30 25.44 -42.71
CA ARG A 174 5.02 24.70 -43.95
C ARG A 174 5.35 25.61 -45.13
N GLN A 175 6.31 25.22 -45.95
CA GLN A 175 6.27 25.51 -47.38
C GLN A 175 6.40 24.19 -48.13
N ILE A 176 5.28 23.80 -48.71
CA ILE A 176 5.18 22.73 -49.69
C ILE A 176 5.76 23.31 -50.97
N SER A 177 6.87 22.74 -51.46
CA SER A 177 7.24 22.88 -52.86
C SER A 177 7.77 21.55 -53.36
N THR A 178 7.07 21.08 -54.38
CA THR A 178 7.30 19.91 -55.21
C THR A 178 8.77 19.76 -55.62
N PHE A 179 9.37 18.59 -55.40
CA PHE A 179 10.41 18.12 -56.32
C PHE A 179 10.38 16.60 -56.48
N THR A 180 10.48 16.24 -57.75
CA THR A 180 10.35 14.97 -58.43
C THR A 180 11.29 13.87 -57.91
N CYS A 181 10.76 12.64 -57.86
CA CYS A 181 11.53 11.42 -57.79
C CYS A 181 12.37 11.27 -59.07
N ARG A 182 13.70 11.40 -58.96
CA ARG A 182 14.63 10.91 -59.98
C ARG A 182 15.89 10.36 -59.32
N SER A 183 16.12 9.09 -59.61
CA SER A 183 17.22 8.22 -59.19
C SER A 183 18.61 8.86 -59.34
N VAL A 184 19.44 8.86 -58.28
CA VAL A 184 20.91 8.78 -58.35
C VAL A 184 21.47 8.04 -57.13
N LYS A 185 22.48 7.22 -57.40
CA LYS A 185 23.19 6.21 -56.62
C LYS A 185 23.80 6.67 -55.28
N ASN A 186 23.88 5.70 -54.35
CA ASN A 186 24.86 5.42 -53.29
C ASN A 186 25.33 6.56 -52.37
N VAL A 187 25.28 6.34 -51.04
CA VAL A 187 26.46 6.10 -50.17
C VAL A 187 25.99 5.67 -48.78
N CYS A 188 26.56 4.55 -48.31
CA CYS A 188 26.50 4.04 -46.95
C CYS A 188 27.13 5.01 -45.95
N THR A 189 26.51 5.23 -44.79
CA THR A 189 27.15 5.02 -43.46
C THR A 189 26.16 5.33 -42.34
N THR A 190 25.68 4.27 -41.68
CA THR A 190 25.30 4.29 -40.27
C THR A 190 26.48 3.78 -39.45
N PRO A 191 26.58 4.18 -38.18
CA PRO A 191 27.03 3.24 -37.16
C PRO A 191 25.92 3.04 -36.13
N SER A 192 25.48 1.78 -36.06
CA SER A 192 24.73 1.20 -34.97
C SER A 192 25.67 1.04 -33.77
N ILE A 193 25.30 1.54 -32.60
CA ILE A 193 26.04 1.33 -31.34
C ILE A 193 25.66 -0.04 -30.80
N ALA A 194 26.66 -0.90 -30.69
CA ALA A 194 26.56 -2.27 -30.22
C ALA A 194 26.58 -2.37 -28.69
N CYS A 195 25.84 -3.36 -28.18
CA CYS A 195 26.05 -3.97 -26.87
C CYS A 195 27.46 -4.58 -26.79
N SER A 196 28.10 -4.47 -25.62
CA SER A 196 29.23 -5.32 -25.24
C SER A 196 29.02 -5.81 -23.81
N ASP A 197 28.49 -7.04 -23.70
CA ASP A 197 28.79 -7.94 -22.59
C ASP A 197 30.28 -8.29 -22.65
N ASN A 198 30.99 -8.19 -21.52
CA ASN A 198 32.17 -9.01 -21.31
C ASN A 198 32.32 -9.36 -19.82
N SER A 199 32.10 -10.63 -19.57
CA SER A 199 32.32 -11.35 -18.32
C SER A 199 33.79 -11.71 -18.18
N MET A 200 34.41 -11.44 -17.02
CA MET A 200 35.56 -12.21 -16.52
C MET A 200 35.65 -12.13 -14.97
N PRO A 201 36.06 -13.21 -14.28
CA PRO A 201 36.04 -13.34 -12.83
C PRO A 201 37.35 -12.89 -12.15
N CYS A 202 37.26 -12.22 -11.01
CA CYS A 202 38.41 -11.90 -10.17
C CYS A 202 38.74 -13.05 -9.19
N ARG A 203 39.97 -13.56 -9.31
CA ARG A 203 40.63 -14.55 -8.45
C ARG A 203 40.97 -13.97 -7.06
N VAL A 204 40.94 -14.86 -6.07
CA VAL A 204 41.44 -14.71 -4.69
C VAL A 204 42.98 -14.78 -4.67
N PRO A 205 43.70 -13.96 -3.87
CA PRO A 205 45.11 -14.20 -3.57
C PRO A 205 45.31 -14.98 -2.25
N ALA A 206 46.23 -15.94 -2.28
CA ALA A 206 46.67 -16.77 -1.16
C ALA A 206 47.69 -16.05 -0.25
N MET A 207 47.75 -16.46 1.02
CA MET A 207 48.72 -16.03 2.03
C MET A 207 50.13 -16.60 1.79
N PRO A 208 51.19 -15.94 2.29
CA PRO A 208 52.50 -16.55 2.45
C PRO A 208 52.72 -17.05 3.88
N THR A 209 53.23 -18.28 4.00
CA THR A 209 53.90 -18.83 5.19
C THR A 209 55.42 -18.64 5.06
N ALA A 210 56.02 -18.04 6.07
CA ALA A 210 57.37 -18.33 6.58
C ALA A 210 57.42 -17.86 8.03
#